data_AF-A0A4S1M2Q3-F1
#
_entry.id   AF-A0A4S1M2Q3-F1
#
_cell.length_a   1.000
_cell.length_b   1.000
_cell.length_c   1.000
_cell.angle_alpha   90.00
_cell.angle_beta   90.00
_cell.angle_gamma   90.00
#
_symmetry.space_group_name_H-M   'P 1'
#
loop_
_entity.id
_entity.type
_entity.pdbx_description
1 polymer ?
#
loop_
_entity_poly.entity_id
_entity_poly.type
_entity_poly.pdbx_seq_one_letter_code
_entity_poly.pdbx_strand_id
1 'polypeptide(L)'
;NFLEATYCEEDGAYYIFGNFNLGGTVSGRLSSSGPNLQNIPSSGTPYAKMIKKCFVAPPGFIFVGADFASLEDRISALTTRDPMKLKVYTDGYDG
;
A
#
# COMPACT_ATOMS: atom_id res chain seq x y z
N ASN A 1 3.52 -18.76 -4.15
CA ASN A 1 4.54 -18.02 -4.95
C ASN A 1 3.81 -17.03 -5.87
N PHE A 2 4.37 -15.87 -6.26
CA PHE A 2 3.77 -14.98 -7.26
C PHE A 2 3.43 -15.72 -8.56
N LEU A 3 4.29 -16.64 -9.00
CA LEU A 3 4.07 -17.44 -10.21
C LEU A 3 2.84 -18.36 -10.10
N GLU A 4 2.60 -18.94 -8.93
CA GLU A 4 1.46 -19.85 -8.70
C GLU A 4 0.13 -19.11 -8.58
N ALA A 5 0.18 -17.84 -8.19
CA ALA A 5 -0.99 -16.98 -8.02
C ALA A 5 -1.31 -16.16 -9.28
N THR A 6 -0.67 -16.48 -10.40
CA THR A 6 -0.84 -15.79 -11.67
C THR A 6 -1.84 -16.53 -12.55
N TYR A 7 -2.76 -15.77 -13.16
CA TYR A 7 -3.71 -16.24 -14.16
C TYR A 7 -3.53 -15.44 -15.45
N CYS A 8 -3.57 -16.12 -16.60
CA CYS A 8 -3.51 -15.47 -17.91
C CYS A 8 -4.91 -15.37 -18.50
N GLU A 9 -5.31 -14.17 -18.90
CA GLU A 9 -6.53 -13.90 -19.67
C GLU A 9 -6.33 -14.21 -21.16
N GLU A 10 -7.43 -14.27 -21.91
CA GLU A 10 -7.42 -14.58 -23.35
C GLU A 10 -6.71 -13.49 -24.18
N ASP A 11 -6.64 -12.26 -23.65
CA ASP A 11 -5.95 -11.12 -24.24
C ASP A 11 -4.41 -11.15 -24.03
N GLY A 12 -3.90 -12.15 -23.29
CA GLY A 12 -2.49 -12.31 -22.96
C GLY A 12 -2.02 -11.51 -21.74
N ALA A 13 -2.93 -10.84 -21.02
CA ALA A 13 -2.62 -10.17 -19.77
C ALA A 13 -2.52 -11.16 -18.59
N TYR A 14 -1.60 -10.89 -17.67
CA TYR A 14 -1.40 -11.69 -16.47
C TYR A 14 -1.92 -10.95 -15.23
N TYR A 15 -2.78 -11.62 -14.47
CA TYR A 15 -3.37 -11.11 -13.24
C TYR A 15 -2.86 -11.90 -12.04
N ILE A 16 -2.58 -11.20 -10.95
CA ILE A 16 -2.13 -11.80 -9.70
C ILE A 16 -3.27 -11.73 -8.68
N PHE A 17 -3.69 -12.88 -8.18
CA PHE A 17 -4.76 -12.99 -7.19
C PHE A 17 -4.18 -13.27 -5.81
N GLY A 18 -4.27 -12.29 -4.90
CA GLY A 18 -3.90 -12.43 -3.49
C GLY A 18 -5.11 -12.40 -2.57
N ASN A 19 -4.91 -12.83 -1.33
CA ASN A 19 -5.93 -12.83 -0.29
C ASN A 19 -5.69 -11.72 0.73
N PHE A 20 -6.76 -11.09 1.22
CA PHE A 20 -6.73 -10.21 2.38
C PHE A 20 -7.27 -10.94 3.62
N ASN A 21 -6.54 -10.87 4.72
CA ASN A 21 -6.93 -11.49 5.98
C ASN A 21 -7.43 -10.40 6.94
N LEU A 22 -8.74 -10.41 7.20
CA LEU A 22 -9.43 -9.39 8.00
C LEU A 22 -9.13 -9.46 9.51
N GLY A 23 -8.71 -10.63 10.01
CA GLY A 23 -8.34 -10.86 11.42
C GLY A 23 -6.90 -11.30 11.62
N GLY A 24 -6.02 -11.01 10.65
CA GLY A 24 -4.67 -11.56 10.62
C GLY A 24 -3.69 -10.92 11.61
N THR A 25 -3.83 -9.63 11.92
CA THR A 25 -2.88 -8.91 12.79
C THR A 25 -3.53 -8.51 14.12
N VAL A 26 -2.74 -8.52 15.19
CA VAL A 26 -3.20 -8.11 16.54
C VAL A 26 -3.59 -6.63 16.58
N SER A 27 -2.95 -5.78 15.76
CA SER A 27 -3.24 -4.34 15.68
C SER A 27 -4.52 -4.01 14.91
N GLY A 28 -5.14 -5.00 14.25
CA GLY A 28 -6.32 -4.79 13.40
C GLY A 28 -6.02 -4.32 11.97
N ARG A 29 -4.73 -4.22 11.58
CA ARG A 29 -4.35 -4.02 10.17
C ARG A 29 -4.75 -5.24 9.33
N LEU A 30 -5.16 -5.01 8.08
CA LEU A 30 -5.26 -6.09 7.09
C LEU A 30 -3.88 -6.74 6.90
N SER A 31 -3.81 -8.07 6.81
CA SER A 31 -2.64 -8.77 6.28
C SER A 31 -2.94 -9.36 4.90
N SER A 32 -1.92 -9.72 4.11
CA SER A 32 -2.13 -10.35 2.80
C SER A 32 -1.29 -11.61 2.60
N SER A 33 -1.83 -12.58 1.85
CA SER A 33 -1.19 -13.87 1.58
C SER A 33 -1.49 -14.42 0.18
N GLY A 34 -0.55 -15.22 -0.33
CA GLY A 34 -0.70 -15.98 -1.57
C GLY A 34 -0.99 -15.17 -2.85
N PRO A 35 -0.22 -14.11 -3.20
CA PRO A 35 1.03 -13.64 -2.61
C PRO A 35 0.81 -12.51 -1.59
N ASN A 36 1.83 -12.24 -0.76
CA ASN A 36 1.76 -11.14 0.19
C ASN A 36 2.02 -9.79 -0.52
N LEU A 37 0.96 -9.05 -0.80
CA LEU A 37 0.99 -7.76 -1.49
C LEU A 37 1.67 -6.65 -0.65
N GLN A 38 1.74 -6.80 0.68
CA GLN A 38 2.45 -5.84 1.54
C GLN A 38 3.96 -5.91 1.39
N ASN A 39 4.50 -7.03 0.87
CA ASN A 39 5.93 -7.21 0.67
C ASN A 39 6.44 -6.59 -0.65
N ILE A 40 5.60 -5.86 -1.40
CA ILE A 40 6.07 -5.11 -2.56
C ILE A 40 7.08 -4.06 -2.09
N PRO A 41 8.29 -3.99 -2.70
CA PRO A 41 9.36 -3.17 -2.15
C PRO A 41 9.02 -1.69 -2.09
N SER A 42 9.36 -1.06 -0.97
CA SER A 42 9.21 0.39 -0.78
C SER A 42 10.16 1.16 -1.69
N SER A 43 9.80 2.40 -2.04
CA SER A 43 10.44 3.20 -3.09
C SER A 43 11.96 3.46 -2.88
N GLY A 44 12.48 3.26 -1.66
CA GLY A 44 13.90 3.42 -1.33
C GLY A 44 14.79 2.20 -1.61
N THR A 45 14.23 1.06 -2.03
CA THR A 45 15.02 -0.16 -2.29
C THR A 45 15.50 -0.23 -3.75
N PRO A 46 16.69 -0.82 -4.06
CA PRO A 46 17.28 -0.81 -5.41
C PRO A 46 16.40 -1.36 -6.53
N TYR A 47 15.46 -2.25 -6.20
CA TYR A 47 14.59 -2.93 -7.17
C TYR A 47 13.14 -2.41 -7.18
N ALA A 48 12.77 -1.48 -6.31
CA ALA A 48 11.39 -1.02 -6.16
C ALA A 48 10.80 -0.48 -7.46
N LYS A 49 11.55 0.39 -8.15
CA LYS A 49 11.09 0.97 -9.42
C LYS A 49 10.89 -0.09 -10.50
N MET A 50 11.76 -1.10 -10.56
CA MET A 50 11.65 -2.17 -11.54
C MET A 50 10.45 -3.07 -11.25
N ILE A 51 10.29 -3.49 -10.00
CA ILE A 51 9.18 -4.37 -9.60
C ILE A 51 7.83 -3.66 -9.72
N LYS A 52 7.72 -2.40 -9.31
CA LYS A 52 6.47 -1.63 -9.43
C LYS A 52 6.05 -1.40 -10.90
N LYS A 53 7.00 -1.31 -11.83
CA LYS A 53 6.72 -1.18 -13.27
C LYS A 53 6.09 -2.43 -13.89
N CYS A 54 6.21 -3.60 -13.26
CA CYS A 54 5.56 -4.82 -13.72
C CYS A 54 4.04 -4.82 -13.48
N PHE A 55 3.55 -3.98 -12.57
CA PHE A 55 2.12 -3.82 -12.32
C PHE A 55 1.59 -2.71 -13.24
N VAL A 56 0.82 -3.10 -14.25
CA VAL A 56 0.24 -2.19 -15.24
C VAL A 56 -1.28 -2.25 -15.21
N ALA A 57 -1.93 -1.12 -15.50
CA ALA A 57 -3.37 -1.08 -15.64
C ALA A 57 -3.78 -1.72 -16.99
N PRO A 58 -4.94 -2.38 -17.07
CA PRO A 58 -5.43 -2.94 -18.32
C PRO A 58 -5.78 -1.83 -19.34
N PRO A 59 -5.89 -2.16 -20.64
CA PRO A 59 -6.22 -1.18 -21.67
C PRO A 59 -7.50 -0.39 -21.35
N GLY A 60 -7.43 0.94 -21.50
CA GLY A 60 -8.54 1.85 -21.17
C GLY A 60 -8.63 2.24 -19.69
N PHE A 61 -7.75 1.73 -18.83
CA PHE A 61 -7.72 2.04 -17.40
C PHE A 61 -6.41 2.71 -16.97
N ILE A 62 -6.45 3.33 -15.80
CA ILE A 62 -5.30 3.89 -15.10
C ILE A 62 -5.27 3.41 -13.65
N PHE A 63 -4.08 3.30 -13.06
CA PHE A 63 -3.97 3.12 -11.63
C PHE A 63 -4.07 4.46 -10.91
N VAL A 64 -4.91 4.49 -9.86
CA VAL A 64 -5.05 5.62 -8.95
C VAL A 64 -4.64 5.15 -7.57
N GLY A 65 -3.71 5.86 -6.95
CA GLY A 65 -3.31 5.65 -5.56
C GLY A 65 -3.91 6.72 -4.67
N ALA A 66 -4.54 6.31 -3.57
CA ALA A 66 -4.94 7.19 -2.48
C ALA A 66 -4.29 6.66 -1.20
N ASP A 67 -3.48 7.50 -0.56
CA ASP A 67 -2.73 7.15 0.65
C ASP A 67 -2.97 8.18 1.74
N PHE A 68 -3.01 7.72 2.99
CA PHE A 68 -3.16 8.61 4.13
C PHE A 68 -1.79 9.15 4.55
N ALA A 69 -1.52 10.41 4.23
CA ALA A 69 -0.29 11.09 4.64
C ALA A 69 -0.12 11.07 6.17
N SER A 70 0.90 10.36 6.64
CA SER A 70 1.30 10.26 8.05
C SER A 70 0.15 9.88 9.00
N LEU A 71 -0.70 8.92 8.60
CA LEU A 71 -1.90 8.53 9.37
C LEU A 71 -1.61 8.26 10.85
N GLU A 72 -0.59 7.47 11.16
CA GLU A 72 -0.28 7.08 12.54
C GLU A 72 0.16 8.27 13.40
N ASP A 73 0.97 9.19 12.85
CA ASP A 73 1.39 10.37 13.60
C ASP A 73 0.25 11.40 13.74
N ARG A 74 -0.65 11.49 12.75
CA ARG A 74 -1.90 12.26 12.91
C ARG A 74 -2.76 11.71 14.05
N ILE A 75 -2.93 10.39 14.14
CA ILE A 75 -3.65 9.76 15.25
C ILE A 75 -2.92 10.02 16.58
N SER A 76 -1.59 9.97 16.60
CA SER A 76 -0.78 10.32 17.76
C SER A 76 -1.05 11.75 18.22
N ALA A 77 -0.97 12.73 17.32
CA ALA A 77 -1.21 14.14 17.61
C ALA A 77 -2.61 14.39 18.20
N LEU A 78 -3.64 13.73 17.64
CA LEU A 78 -5.02 13.82 18.15
C LEU A 78 -5.18 13.19 19.54
N THR A 79 -4.49 12.09 19.79
CA THR A 79 -4.60 11.34 21.06
C THR A 79 -3.83 12.03 22.18
N THR A 80 -2.62 12.52 21.92
CA THR A 80 -1.78 13.21 22.91
C THR A 80 -2.21 14.65 23.13
N ARG A 81 -2.83 15.28 22.12
CA ARG A 81 -3.18 16.71 22.09
C ARG A 81 -1.99 17.63 22.35
N ASP A 82 -0.80 17.19 21.99
CA ASP A 82 0.41 17.99 22.09
C ASP A 82 0.28 19.23 21.18
N PRO A 83 0.33 20.46 21.71
CA PRO A 83 0.18 21.67 20.93
C PRO A 83 1.19 21.80 19.78
N MET A 84 2.41 21.28 19.96
CA MET A 84 3.44 21.32 18.92
C MET A 84 3.17 20.29 17.83
N LYS A 85 2.70 19.08 18.18
CA LYS A 85 2.31 18.08 17.17
C LYS A 85 1.08 18.51 16.37
N LEU A 86 0.10 19.13 17.02
CA LEU A 86 -1.11 19.61 16.34
C LEU A 86 -0.77 20.71 15.33
N LYS A 87 0.13 21.63 15.71
CA LYS A 87 0.59 22.71 14.82
C LYS A 87 1.20 22.21 13.52
N VAL A 88 1.91 21.07 13.53
CA VAL A 88 2.46 20.47 12.32
C VAL A 88 1.37 20.29 11.26
N TYR A 89 0.18 19.84 11.68
CA TYR A 89 -0.92 19.52 10.78
C TYR A 89 -1.92 20.66 10.55
N THR A 90 -1.96 21.69 11.40
CA THR A 90 -2.87 22.84 11.25
C THR A 90 -2.22 24.02 10.53
N ASP A 91 -0.92 24.22 10.70
CA ASP A 91 -0.22 25.41 10.23
C ASP A 91 0.52 25.19 8.90
N GLY A 92 0.26 24.03 8.25
CA GLY A 92 0.80 23.71 6.93
C GLY A 92 2.27 23.30 6.92
N TYR A 93 2.81 22.84 8.06
CA TYR A 93 4.12 22.19 8.06
C TYR A 93 4.04 20.84 7.35
N ASP A 94 5.17 20.41 6.79
CA ASP A 94 5.28 19.06 6.23
C ASP A 94 5.37 18.05 7.39
N GLY A 95 4.50 17.05 7.35
CA GLY A 95 4.38 16.02 8.40
C GLY A 95 4.74 14.63 7.90
#